data_AF-A0A0F9E9Y7-F1
#
_entry.id   AF-A0A0F9E9Y7-F1
#
_cell.length_a   1.000
_cell.length_b   1.000
_cell.length_c   1.000
_cell.angle_alpha   90.00
_cell.angle_beta   90.00
_cell.angle_gamma   90.00
#
_symmetry.space_group_name_H-M   'P 1'
#
loop_
_entity.id
_entity.type
_entity.pdbx_description
1 polymer ?
#
loop_
_entity_poly.entity_id
_entity_poly.type
_entity_poly.pdbx_seq_one_letter_code
_entity_poly.pdbx_strand_id
1 'polypeptide(L)'
;MTQETFKPSLATPVGQSPLQKFVGILESWEAETRESPSDTPGEAPRKYQVITFNFRDLDVLKSTEPYPFPVAVLTIGYAPPAQSRGNTRWEAIAGSIRKLTPDPDLDVLVGKRQTWEMLPGTLR
;
A
#
# COMPACT_ATOMS: atom_id res chain seq x y z
N MET A 1 16.24 -41.24 -5.66
CA MET A 1 15.01 -40.58 -5.18
C MET A 1 15.44 -39.57 -4.12
N THR A 2 15.59 -38.30 -4.48
CA THR A 2 15.90 -37.23 -3.52
C THR A 2 14.60 -36.55 -3.15
N GLN A 3 14.15 -36.80 -1.93
CA GLN A 3 13.02 -36.11 -1.32
C GLN A 3 13.44 -34.64 -1.15
N GLU A 4 12.77 -33.72 -1.83
CA GLU A 4 13.01 -32.30 -1.63
C GLU A 4 12.70 -31.95 -0.17
N THR A 5 13.72 -31.47 0.53
CA THR A 5 13.59 -30.97 1.90
C THR A 5 12.56 -29.86 1.90
N PHE A 6 11.40 -30.11 2.50
CA PHE A 6 10.39 -29.08 2.71
C PHE A 6 11.00 -27.93 3.52
N LYS A 7 11.21 -26.78 2.86
CA LYS A 7 11.61 -25.52 3.50
C LYS A 7 10.37 -24.64 3.60
N PRO A 8 9.77 -24.47 4.79
CA PRO A 8 8.60 -23.62 4.93
C PRO A 8 8.92 -22.20 4.47
N SER A 9 8.07 -21.65 3.62
CA SER A 9 8.18 -20.27 3.16
C SER A 9 7.66 -19.34 4.25
N LEU A 10 8.51 -18.43 4.71
CA LEU A 10 8.14 -17.30 5.57
C LEU A 10 7.74 -16.08 4.73
N ALA A 11 7.45 -16.26 3.44
CA ALA A 11 7.08 -15.17 2.57
C ALA A 11 5.84 -14.47 3.12
N THR A 12 5.99 -13.20 3.48
CA THR A 12 4.88 -12.33 3.82
C THR A 12 3.93 -12.30 2.62
N PRO A 13 2.60 -12.49 2.81
CA PRO A 13 1.65 -12.34 1.73
C PRO A 13 1.86 -10.99 1.05
N VAL A 14 1.94 -10.99 -0.27
CA VAL A 14 2.07 -9.77 -1.05
C VAL A 14 0.81 -8.92 -0.83
N GLY A 15 0.91 -7.88 0.00
CA GLY A 15 0.06 -6.69 -0.12
C GLY A 15 -1.04 -6.43 0.91
N GLN A 16 -1.03 -6.97 2.13
CA GLN A 16 -1.86 -6.40 3.21
C GLN A 16 -1.14 -6.42 4.57
N SER A 17 -0.89 -5.23 5.11
CA SER A 17 -0.55 -5.04 6.53
C SER A 17 -1.73 -5.55 7.39
N PRO A 18 -1.49 -6.19 8.55
CA PRO A 18 -2.57 -6.60 9.45
C PRO A 18 -3.28 -5.40 10.11
N LEU A 19 -2.69 -4.20 9.99
CA LEU A 19 -3.24 -2.95 10.50
C LEU A 19 -4.56 -2.61 9.81
N GLN A 20 -5.65 -2.57 10.58
CA GLN A 20 -6.96 -2.11 10.12
C GLN A 20 -7.19 -0.64 10.44
N LYS A 21 -6.69 -0.16 11.59
CA LYS A 21 -6.81 1.23 12.02
C LYS A 21 -5.62 1.61 12.88
N PHE A 22 -5.00 2.74 12.59
CA PHE A 22 -3.88 3.24 13.37
C PHE A 22 -3.78 4.76 13.30
N VAL A 23 -3.03 5.33 14.23
CA VAL A 23 -2.54 6.71 14.16
C VAL A 23 -1.03 6.64 13.99
N GLY A 24 -0.45 7.44 13.10
CA GLY A 24 0.99 7.47 12.89
C GLY A 24 1.44 8.76 12.21
N ILE A 25 2.75 8.99 12.19
CA ILE A 25 3.36 10.09 11.45
C ILE A 25 3.87 9.55 10.11
N LEU A 26 3.41 10.12 9.01
CA LEU A 26 3.99 9.81 7.69
C LEU A 26 5.40 10.41 7.64
N GLU A 27 6.42 9.56 7.66
CA GLU A 27 7.82 9.98 7.61
C GLU A 27 8.26 10.31 6.19
N SER A 28 7.91 9.46 5.24
CA SER A 28 8.22 9.64 3.82
C SER A 28 7.26 8.86 2.93
N TRP A 29 7.25 9.18 1.65
CA TRP A 29 6.65 8.34 0.62
C TRP A 29 7.59 8.23 -0.58
N GLU A 30 7.50 7.11 -1.29
CA GLU A 30 8.35 6.80 -2.43
C GLU A 30 7.51 6.22 -3.58
N ALA A 31 7.85 6.57 -4.82
CA ALA A 31 7.25 5.99 -6.01
C ALA A 31 8.23 5.05 -6.70
N GLU A 32 7.81 3.80 -6.90
CA GLU A 32 8.58 2.78 -7.60
C GLU A 32 7.86 2.33 -8.86
N THR A 33 8.60 2.10 -9.95
CA THR A 33 8.08 1.36 -11.10
C THR A 33 8.46 -0.10 -10.95
N ARG A 34 7.47 -0.98 -10.93
CA ARG A 34 7.63 -2.44 -10.85
C ARG A 34 7.21 -3.08 -12.16
N GLU A 35 7.78 -4.25 -12.40
CA GLU A 35 7.48 -5.08 -13.57
C GLU A 35 6.79 -6.36 -13.09
N SER A 36 5.63 -6.67 -13.68
CA SER A 36 4.98 -7.97 -13.54
C SER A 36 5.28 -8.79 -14.79
N PRO A 37 5.62 -10.07 -14.66
CA PRO A 37 5.65 -10.98 -15.80
C PRO A 37 4.32 -10.89 -16.57
N SER A 38 4.37 -10.94 -17.91
CA SER A 38 3.16 -11.11 -18.70
C SER A 38 2.69 -12.56 -18.62
N ASP A 39 1.37 -12.77 -18.56
CA ASP A 39 0.75 -14.09 -18.60
C ASP A 39 0.88 -14.75 -20.00
N THR A 40 1.20 -13.95 -21.02
CA THR A 40 1.37 -14.42 -22.41
C THR A 40 2.85 -14.66 -22.71
N PRO A 41 3.26 -15.88 -23.11
CA PRO A 41 4.63 -16.17 -23.50
C PRO A 41 5.08 -15.29 -24.68
N GLY A 42 6.16 -14.54 -24.51
CA GLY A 42 6.75 -13.68 -25.56
C GLY A 42 6.32 -12.20 -25.52
N GLU A 43 5.42 -11.81 -24.61
CA GLU A 43 5.11 -10.41 -24.38
C GLU A 43 6.07 -9.74 -23.39
N ALA A 44 6.28 -8.44 -23.56
CA ALA A 44 7.04 -7.64 -22.62
C ALA A 44 6.33 -7.58 -21.24
N PRO A 45 7.08 -7.52 -20.12
CA PRO A 45 6.51 -7.43 -18.79
C PRO A 45 5.66 -6.16 -18.63
N ARG A 46 4.56 -6.28 -17.89
CA ARG A 46 3.67 -5.16 -17.59
C ARG A 46 4.32 -4.27 -16.53
N LYS A 47 4.55 -3.01 -16.88
CA LYS A 47 5.03 -1.98 -15.94
C LYS A 47 3.85 -1.40 -15.17
N TYR A 48 3.97 -1.33 -13.86
CA TYR A 48 3.01 -0.67 -12.99
C TYR A 48 3.75 0.17 -11.95
N GLN A 49 3.13 1.26 -11.51
CA GLN A 49 3.70 2.11 -10.47
C GLN A 49 3.11 1.74 -9.12
N VAL A 50 3.90 1.93 -8.07
CA VAL A 50 3.54 1.64 -6.70
C VAL A 50 4.02 2.79 -5.83
N ILE A 51 3.14 3.28 -4.96
CA ILE A 51 3.49 4.25 -3.92
C ILE A 51 3.66 3.51 -2.59
N THR A 52 4.80 3.73 -1.96
CA THR A 52 5.13 3.22 -0.64
C THR A 52 5.05 4.37 0.37
N PHE A 53 4.31 4.19 1.44
CA PHE A 53 4.17 5.14 2.54
C PHE A 53 4.86 4.57 3.77
N ASN A 54 5.81 5.31 4.33
CA ASN A 54 6.57 4.94 5.51
C ASN A 54 6.06 5.71 6.73
N PHE A 55 5.58 4.99 7.74
CA PHE A 55 5.06 5.56 8.97
C PHE A 55 5.97 5.24 10.15
N ARG A 56 6.08 6.21 11.06
CA ARG A 56 6.69 6.07 12.39
C ARG A 56 5.72 6.51 13.48
N ASP A 57 6.11 6.26 14.72
CA ASP A 57 5.35 6.64 15.91
C ASP A 57 3.89 6.14 15.86
N LEU A 58 3.75 4.84 15.57
CA LEU A 58 2.44 4.20 15.46
C LEU A 58 1.76 3.94 16.80
N ASP A 59 0.50 4.38 16.88
CA ASP A 59 -0.49 3.87 17.80
C ASP A 59 -1.46 2.96 17.05
N VAL A 60 -1.35 1.65 17.27
CA VAL A 60 -2.24 0.67 16.67
C VAL A 60 -3.58 0.68 17.41
N LEU A 61 -4.64 1.02 16.70
CA LEU A 61 -6.00 1.05 17.25
C LEU A 61 -6.75 -0.25 16.97
N LYS A 62 -6.52 -0.86 15.80
CA LYS A 62 -7.13 -2.13 15.38
C LYS A 62 -6.23 -2.87 14.40
N SER A 63 -6.01 -4.15 14.65
CA SER A 63 -5.20 -5.04 13.80
C SER A 63 -5.79 -6.45 13.79
N THR A 64 -5.65 -7.20 12.70
CA THR A 64 -6.06 -8.62 12.64
C THR A 64 -5.14 -9.54 13.42
N GLU A 65 -3.90 -9.12 13.61
CA GLU A 65 -2.85 -9.85 14.33
C GLU A 65 -2.13 -8.88 15.29
N PRO A 66 -1.52 -9.36 16.39
CA PRO A 66 -0.70 -8.51 17.24
C PRO A 66 0.38 -7.78 16.43
N TYR A 67 0.44 -6.45 16.55
CA TYR A 67 1.40 -5.62 15.83
C TYR A 67 2.25 -4.83 16.83
N PRO A 68 3.42 -5.35 17.23
CA PRO A 68 4.26 -4.73 18.26
C PRO A 68 5.21 -3.66 17.71
N PHE A 69 5.21 -3.43 16.40
CA PHE A 69 6.18 -2.53 15.76
C PHE A 69 5.70 -1.07 15.80
N PRO A 70 6.58 -0.12 16.13
CA PRO A 70 6.24 1.31 16.16
C PRO A 70 6.28 1.97 14.76
N VAL A 71 6.50 1.19 13.71
CA VAL A 71 6.62 1.62 12.32
C VAL A 71 5.72 0.77 11.41
N ALA A 72 5.29 1.32 10.28
CA ALA A 72 4.57 0.56 9.26
C ALA A 72 4.90 1.05 7.87
N VAL A 73 4.87 0.12 6.92
CA VAL A 73 5.05 0.39 5.50
C VAL A 73 3.76 -0.03 4.80
N LEU A 74 3.13 0.92 4.10
CA LEU A 74 1.94 0.65 3.28
C LEU A 74 2.29 0.81 1.81
N THR A 75 1.97 -0.20 1.01
CA THR A 75 2.29 -0.24 -0.41
C THR A 75 1.00 -0.27 -1.22
N ILE A 76 0.85 0.69 -2.15
CA ILE A 76 -0.40 0.91 -2.89
C ILE A 76 -0.08 1.07 -4.36
N GLY A 77 -0.69 0.21 -5.20
CA GLY A 77 -0.57 0.33 -6.65
C GLY A 77 -1.13 1.67 -7.12
N TYR A 78 -0.32 2.41 -7.88
CA TYR A 78 -0.68 3.69 -8.47
C TYR A 78 -1.32 3.47 -9.84
N ALA A 79 -2.46 4.12 -10.05
CA ALA A 79 -3.10 4.23 -11.36
C ALA A 79 -3.25 5.71 -11.68
N PRO A 80 -2.55 6.24 -12.71
CA PRO A 80 -2.73 7.64 -13.09
C PRO A 80 -4.18 7.89 -13.53
N PRO A 81 -4.73 9.10 -13.32
CA PRO A 81 -6.14 9.38 -13.62
C PRO A 81 -6.57 9.01 -15.05
N ALA A 82 -5.70 9.23 -16.03
CA ALA A 82 -5.97 8.91 -17.44
C ALA A 82 -6.04 7.40 -17.75
N GLN A 83 -5.48 6.55 -16.89
CA GLN A 83 -5.46 5.09 -17.05
C GLN A 83 -6.33 4.37 -16.01
N SER A 84 -6.77 5.08 -14.97
CA SER A 84 -7.64 4.52 -13.94
C SER A 84 -9.01 4.19 -14.54
N ARG A 85 -9.44 2.94 -14.39
CA ARG A 85 -10.79 2.49 -14.75
C ARG A 85 -11.81 2.69 -13.61
N GLY A 86 -11.42 3.43 -12.58
CA GLY A 86 -12.20 3.62 -11.37
C GLY A 86 -12.05 2.47 -10.35
N ASN A 87 -12.49 2.70 -9.11
CA ASN A 87 -12.54 1.73 -8.00
C ASN A 87 -11.18 1.10 -7.63
N THR A 88 -10.09 1.84 -7.78
CA THR A 88 -8.76 1.38 -7.32
C THR A 88 -8.51 1.83 -5.87
N ARG A 89 -7.62 1.12 -5.15
CA ARG A 89 -7.17 1.55 -3.81
C ARG A 89 -6.56 2.96 -3.84
N TRP A 90 -5.85 3.28 -4.92
CA TRP A 90 -5.29 4.61 -5.14
C TRP A 90 -6.36 5.69 -5.23
N GLU A 91 -7.43 5.45 -6.01
CA GLU A 91 -8.52 6.42 -6.14
C GLU A 91 -9.25 6.68 -4.82
N ALA A 92 -9.48 5.63 -4.01
CA ALA A 92 -10.07 5.78 -2.69
C ALA A 92 -9.21 6.70 -1.79
N ILE A 93 -7.89 6.51 -1.79
CA ILE A 93 -6.96 7.36 -1.03
C ILE A 93 -6.87 8.77 -1.59
N ALA A 94 -6.70 8.92 -2.90
CA ALA A 94 -6.66 10.23 -3.55
C ALA A 94 -7.95 11.02 -3.27
N GLY A 95 -9.11 10.35 -3.26
CA GLY A 95 -10.39 10.93 -2.87
C GLY A 95 -10.44 11.41 -1.42
N SER A 96 -9.80 10.69 -0.49
CA SER A 96 -9.65 11.15 0.90
C SER A 96 -8.73 12.37 1.01
N ILE A 97 -7.59 12.36 0.31
CA ILE A 97 -6.60 13.45 0.36
C ILE A 97 -7.17 14.75 -0.23
N ARG A 98 -7.90 14.66 -1.35
CA ARG A 98 -8.60 15.81 -1.96
C ARG A 98 -9.60 16.50 -1.04
N LYS A 99 -10.10 15.82 0.00
CA LYS A 99 -11.00 16.42 1.00
C LYS A 99 -10.25 17.18 2.08
N LEU A 100 -8.95 16.95 2.24
CA LEU A 100 -8.12 17.57 3.27
C LEU A 100 -7.53 18.91 2.82
N THR A 101 -7.35 19.11 1.51
CA THR A 101 -6.72 20.32 0.95
C THR A 101 -7.28 20.63 -0.45
N PRO A 102 -7.46 21.92 -0.80
CA PRO A 102 -7.89 22.34 -2.14
C PRO A 102 -6.84 22.04 -3.22
N ASP A 103 -5.55 21.98 -2.85
CA ASP A 103 -4.46 21.56 -3.73
C ASP A 103 -3.87 20.24 -3.18
N PRO A 104 -4.32 19.08 -3.70
CA PRO A 104 -3.96 17.78 -3.15
C PRO A 104 -2.55 17.35 -3.59
N ASP A 105 -1.65 17.34 -2.62
CA ASP A 105 -0.27 16.85 -2.76
C ASP A 105 0.04 15.86 -1.62
N LEU A 106 0.83 14.82 -1.88
CA LEU A 106 1.27 13.88 -0.86
C LEU A 106 2.27 14.52 0.10
N ASP A 107 3.08 15.47 -0.37
CA ASP A 107 4.12 16.11 0.44
C ASP A 107 3.52 16.88 1.62
N VAL A 108 2.29 17.37 1.49
CA VAL A 108 1.60 18.06 2.60
C VAL A 108 1.23 17.12 3.75
N LEU A 109 1.29 15.80 3.56
CA LEU A 109 1.02 14.81 4.60
C LEU A 109 2.30 14.47 5.38
N VAL A 110 3.48 14.67 4.78
CA VAL A 110 4.76 14.30 5.39
C VAL A 110 4.98 15.08 6.69
N GLY A 111 5.47 14.37 7.71
CA GLY A 111 5.69 14.89 9.06
C GLY A 111 4.41 15.08 9.90
N LYS A 112 3.22 14.88 9.33
CA LYS A 112 1.96 15.05 10.07
C LYS A 112 1.49 13.75 10.69
N ARG A 113 0.99 13.86 11.93
CA ARG A 113 0.25 12.78 12.60
C ARG A 113 -1.13 12.61 11.98
N GLN A 114 -1.46 11.40 11.58
CA GLN A 114 -2.63 11.08 10.78
C GLN A 114 -3.29 9.79 11.25
N THR A 115 -4.60 9.73 11.13
CA THR A 115 -5.37 8.49 11.36
C THR A 115 -5.63 7.82 10.02
N TRP A 116 -5.23 6.55 9.91
CA TRP A 116 -5.45 5.72 8.75
C TRP A 116 -6.37 4.56 9.12
N GLU A 117 -7.34 4.27 8.27
CA GLU A 117 -8.33 3.23 8.48
C GLU A 117 -8.62 2.52 7.16
N MET A 118 -8.57 1.19 7.19
CA MET A 118 -9.03 0.36 6.09
C MET A 118 -10.55 0.31 6.13
N LEU A 119 -11.18 1.13 5.28
CA LEU A 119 -12.63 1.14 5.13
C LEU A 119 -13.12 -0.01 4.24
N PRO A 120 -14.33 -0.54 4.50
CA PRO A 120 -14.97 -1.46 3.57
C PRO A 120 -15.14 -0.79 2.20
N GLY A 121 -14.76 -1.50 1.14
CA GLY A 121 -14.88 -0.98 -0.22
C GLY A 121 -15.03 -2.11 -1.22
N THR A 122 -15.84 -1.87 -2.25
CA THR A 122 -15.99 -2.79 -3.38
C THR A 122 -14.96 -2.41 -4.44
N LEU A 123 -13.81 -3.07 -4.44
CA LEU A 123 -12.89 -3.02 -5.58
C LEU A 123 -13.49 -3.90 -6.69
N ARG A 124 -13.57 -3.40 -7.93
CA ARG A 124 -14.05 -4.18 -9.09
C ARG A 124 -12.89 -4.72 -9.89
#